data_AF-A0A5S4YUW5-F1
#
_entry.id   AF-A0A5S4YUW5-F1
#
_cell.length_a   1.000
_cell.length_b   1.000
_cell.length_c   1.000
_cell.angle_alpha   90.00
_cell.angle_beta   90.00
_cell.angle_gamma   90.00
#
_symmetry.space_group_name_H-M   'P 1'
#
loop_
_entity.id
_entity.type
_entity.pdbx_description
1 polymer ?
#
loop_
_entity_poly.entity_id
_entity_poly.type
_entity_poly.pdbx_seq_one_letter_code
_entity_poly.pdbx_strand_id
1 'polypeptide(L)'
;MGTLVLLDLMGGVALLLWGLHMVHSGILRAFGPDLRRLLGKALSNRFSAFAAGLGLTALLQSSTATALLTSSFAAEGLLSLVAALAIMLGANVGTTLIVQVLSFNIAAVAPVLFVLGLVAFRLGPRSRIKDIGRVLIGLGLMLLSLHILLDTLAPAENAPGVRVAMSAITGDPVLCIVIAALITWAVHSSVASVLLIMSLAYSQFISPYAALALVLGANLGSAINPVFEGAKRDDPASYRLPVGNLINRVIGIVLVLPFLGTIAEHMQAWQPDLARMTAAFHIAFNVGTAVIFIGLLDAMSRLLTRILPDRVQEADPARPRYLDETALETPSLALADAARETLRMGDLVEIMLRKVMAAMMTGDRALVDQVSKMDNSVDGLDEAIKLYVTKLMRGSLDESEGRRAMEIISFAINLEHIGDIIDKSLSELATKKIKRRFQFSAEGAEELAAFHKRTMDSLRIAFGVFMAGDANEARKLLVEKTALRNTELAAVERHLERLREGRPETIETTSLHLDVLRDLRRIHSHICSVAYPVLDTAGEPYRKSEADAAALPASGAASALPR
;
A
#
# COMPACT_ATOMS: atom_id res chain seq x y z
N MET A 1 23.72 15.61 -41.47
CA MET A 1 24.45 14.54 -40.75
C MET A 1 24.19 14.63 -39.25
N GLY A 2 24.56 15.69 -38.53
CA GLY A 2 24.38 15.79 -37.07
C GLY A 2 22.94 15.63 -36.53
N THR A 3 21.94 16.16 -37.24
CA THR A 3 20.52 16.04 -36.84
C THR A 3 20.00 14.59 -36.89
N LEU A 4 20.40 13.80 -37.88
CA LEU A 4 20.00 12.39 -38.00
C LEU A 4 20.62 11.54 -36.89
N VAL A 5 21.92 11.76 -36.61
CA VAL A 5 22.61 11.09 -35.49
C VAL A 5 21.92 11.38 -34.16
N LEU A 6 21.54 12.63 -33.90
CA LEU A 6 20.86 12.99 -32.65
C LEU A 6 19.46 12.38 -32.55
N LEU A 7 18.73 12.32 -33.66
CA LEU A 7 17.42 11.63 -33.74
C LEU A 7 17.55 10.12 -33.53
N ASP A 8 18.56 9.48 -34.12
CA ASP A 8 18.81 8.04 -33.95
C ASP A 8 19.21 7.71 -32.50
N LEU A 9 20.01 8.56 -31.84
CA LEU A 9 20.32 8.44 -30.42
C LEU A 9 19.07 8.59 -29.55
N MET A 10 18.25 9.62 -29.79
CA MET A 10 16.99 9.82 -29.07
C MET A 10 16.02 8.65 -29.28
N GLY A 11 15.91 8.15 -30.52
CA GLY A 11 15.08 7.00 -30.87
C GLY A 11 15.58 5.71 -30.20
N GLY A 12 16.89 5.47 -30.21
CA GLY A 12 17.53 4.37 -29.50
C GLY A 12 17.20 4.42 -28.01
N VAL A 13 17.43 5.55 -27.34
CA VAL A 13 17.10 5.72 -25.91
C VAL A 13 15.60 5.53 -25.65
N ALA A 14 14.71 6.10 -26.47
CA ALA A 14 13.27 5.93 -26.31
C ALA A 14 12.84 4.46 -26.44
N LEU A 15 13.39 3.71 -27.39
CA LEU A 15 13.16 2.27 -27.53
C LEU A 15 13.69 1.48 -26.34
N LEU A 16 14.84 1.88 -25.76
CA LEU A 16 15.39 1.26 -24.55
C LEU A 16 14.42 1.40 -23.38
N LEU A 17 13.96 2.63 -23.13
CA LEU A 17 13.06 2.95 -22.02
C LEU A 17 11.70 2.29 -22.21
N TRP A 18 11.16 2.30 -23.43
CA TRP A 18 9.91 1.63 -23.73
C TRP A 18 10.02 0.10 -23.59
N GLY A 19 11.11 -0.50 -24.07
CA GLY A 19 11.39 -1.92 -23.89
C GLY A 19 11.44 -2.31 -22.42
N LEU A 20 12.15 -1.52 -21.60
CA LEU A 20 12.21 -1.72 -20.15
C LEU A 20 10.82 -1.60 -19.49
N HIS A 21 10.03 -0.60 -19.87
CA HIS A 21 8.65 -0.44 -19.40
C HIS A 21 7.78 -1.65 -19.78
N MET A 22 7.92 -2.18 -20.99
CA MET A 22 7.19 -3.37 -21.44
C MET A 22 7.54 -4.61 -20.62
N VAL A 23 8.84 -4.82 -20.35
CA VAL A 23 9.33 -5.91 -19.49
C VAL A 23 8.75 -5.79 -18.09
N HIS A 24 8.92 -4.63 -17.44
CA HIS A 24 8.42 -4.36 -16.09
C HIS A 24 6.92 -4.64 -15.98
N SER A 25 6.14 -4.06 -16.90
CA SER A 25 4.69 -4.18 -16.92
C SER A 25 4.21 -5.61 -17.24
N GLY A 26 4.95 -6.35 -18.07
CA GLY A 26 4.67 -7.76 -18.37
C GLY A 26 4.92 -8.68 -17.16
N ILE A 27 6.04 -8.49 -16.46
CA ILE A 27 6.37 -9.30 -15.27
C ILE A 27 5.36 -9.05 -14.15
N LEU A 28 5.01 -7.78 -13.89
CA LEU A 28 4.00 -7.42 -12.88
C LEU A 28 2.65 -8.09 -13.15
N ARG A 29 2.16 -8.07 -14.39
CA ARG A 29 0.88 -8.72 -14.73
C ARG A 29 0.94 -10.24 -14.70
N ALA A 30 2.06 -10.83 -15.11
CA ALA A 30 2.22 -12.28 -15.12
C ALA A 30 2.35 -12.88 -13.71
N PHE A 31 3.03 -12.18 -12.79
CA PHE A 31 3.48 -12.75 -11.50
C PHE A 31 3.05 -11.94 -10.25
N GLY A 32 2.27 -10.85 -10.40
CA GLY A 32 1.85 -9.98 -9.29
C GLY A 32 1.19 -10.70 -8.10
N PRO A 33 0.22 -11.61 -8.30
CA PRO A 33 -0.40 -12.37 -7.19
C PRO A 33 0.59 -13.29 -6.45
N ASP A 34 1.59 -13.83 -7.14
CA ASP A 34 2.58 -14.76 -6.57
C ASP A 34 3.66 -14.02 -5.76
N LEU A 35 3.96 -12.77 -6.13
CA LEU A 35 4.85 -11.86 -5.41
C LEU A 35 4.43 -11.65 -3.94
N ARG A 36 3.12 -11.60 -3.68
CA ARG A 36 2.53 -11.46 -2.32
C ARG A 36 2.84 -12.65 -1.42
N ARG A 37 2.90 -13.86 -1.98
CA ARG A 37 3.24 -15.10 -1.25
C ARG A 37 4.73 -15.20 -0.93
N LEU A 38 5.60 -14.66 -1.79
CA LEU A 38 7.05 -14.61 -1.57
C LEU A 38 7.41 -13.66 -0.41
N LEU A 39 6.77 -12.49 -0.34
CA LEU A 39 6.99 -11.52 0.74
C LEU A 39 6.55 -12.05 2.12
N GLY A 40 5.44 -12.81 2.19
CA GLY A 40 4.98 -13.40 3.45
C GLY A 40 5.89 -14.48 4.06
N LYS A 41 6.74 -15.12 3.25
CA LYS A 41 7.73 -16.14 3.71
C LYS A 41 9.13 -15.58 3.95
N ALA A 42 9.41 -14.36 3.49
CA ALA A 42 10.74 -13.75 3.45
C ALA A 42 11.27 -13.23 4.81
N LEU A 43 10.46 -13.27 5.87
CA LEU A 43 10.66 -12.46 7.08
C LEU A 43 11.40 -13.16 8.22
N SER A 44 11.87 -14.40 8.04
CA SER A 44 12.44 -15.18 9.14
C SER A 44 13.85 -14.73 9.55
N ASN A 45 14.68 -14.23 8.62
CA ASN A 45 16.01 -13.67 8.93
C ASN A 45 16.54 -12.72 7.84
N ARG A 46 17.68 -12.07 8.08
CA ARG A 46 18.29 -11.10 7.14
C ARG A 46 18.72 -11.71 5.79
N PHE A 47 19.10 -12.99 5.76
CA PHE A 47 19.51 -13.65 4.50
C PHE A 47 18.30 -14.06 3.66
N SER A 48 17.22 -14.51 4.28
CA SER A 48 15.94 -14.75 3.57
C SER A 48 15.38 -13.44 3.02
N ALA A 49 15.48 -12.36 3.80
CA ALA A 49 15.09 -11.01 3.38
C ALA A 49 15.93 -10.52 2.19
N PHE A 50 17.25 -10.70 2.22
CA PHE A 50 18.12 -10.43 1.07
C PHE A 50 17.73 -11.25 -0.17
N ALA A 51 17.55 -12.56 -0.04
CA ALA A 51 17.17 -13.42 -1.15
C ALA A 51 15.81 -13.01 -1.75
N ALA A 52 14.87 -12.61 -0.89
CA ALA A 52 13.56 -12.11 -1.34
C ALA A 52 13.70 -10.80 -2.12
N GLY A 53 14.51 -9.85 -1.66
CA GLY A 53 14.80 -8.62 -2.39
C GLY A 53 15.47 -8.87 -3.74
N LEU A 54 16.43 -9.79 -3.78
CA LEU A 54 17.10 -10.20 -5.02
C LEU A 54 16.10 -10.78 -6.01
N GLY A 55 15.25 -11.72 -5.58
CA GLY A 55 14.21 -12.30 -6.42
C GLY A 55 13.17 -11.26 -6.84
N LEU A 56 12.73 -10.40 -5.92
CA LEU A 56 11.73 -9.38 -6.15
C LEU A 56 12.20 -8.38 -7.21
N THR A 57 13.41 -7.83 -7.10
CA THR A 57 13.92 -6.89 -8.10
C THR A 57 14.38 -7.57 -9.38
N ALA A 58 14.88 -8.81 -9.34
CA ALA A 58 15.14 -9.56 -10.56
C ALA A 58 13.85 -9.80 -11.37
N LEU A 59 12.71 -9.95 -10.70
CA LEU A 59 11.40 -10.02 -11.35
C LEU A 59 10.89 -8.62 -11.73
N LEU A 60 10.74 -7.71 -10.77
CA LEU A 60 10.16 -6.38 -11.00
C LEU A 60 11.04 -5.46 -11.85
N GLN A 61 12.33 -5.74 -11.99
CA GLN A 61 13.28 -4.90 -12.73
C GLN A 61 13.41 -3.47 -12.20
N SER A 62 12.89 -3.20 -11.00
CA SER A 62 12.88 -1.88 -10.37
C SER A 62 13.24 -1.98 -8.89
N SER A 63 14.46 -1.56 -8.55
CA SER A 63 14.88 -1.38 -7.17
C SER A 63 14.20 -0.17 -6.52
N THR A 64 13.82 0.84 -7.29
CA THR A 64 13.01 1.99 -6.82
C THR A 64 11.65 1.52 -6.32
N ALA A 65 10.91 0.75 -7.12
CA ALA A 65 9.61 0.20 -6.71
C ALA A 65 9.75 -0.71 -5.48
N THR A 66 10.82 -1.52 -5.45
CA THR A 66 11.12 -2.37 -4.29
C THR A 66 11.39 -1.52 -3.04
N ALA A 67 12.12 -0.41 -3.17
CA ALA A 67 12.38 0.50 -2.06
C ALA A 67 11.09 1.15 -1.55
N LEU A 68 10.21 1.64 -2.42
CA LEU A 68 8.94 2.26 -2.01
C LEU A 68 8.03 1.27 -1.27
N LEU A 69 7.83 0.08 -1.85
CA LEU A 69 7.01 -0.98 -1.25
C LEU A 69 7.58 -1.48 0.10
N THR A 70 8.89 -1.63 0.18
CA THR A 70 9.53 -2.11 1.43
C THR A 70 9.53 -1.01 2.49
N SER A 71 9.65 0.26 2.08
CA SER A 71 9.58 1.42 2.99
C SER A 71 8.20 1.57 3.60
N SER A 72 7.12 1.42 2.82
CA SER A 72 5.75 1.50 3.35
C SER A 72 5.48 0.41 4.37
N PHE A 73 5.85 -0.85 4.07
CA PHE A 73 5.69 -1.94 5.02
C PHE A 73 6.57 -1.80 6.28
N ALA A 74 7.77 -1.24 6.16
CA ALA A 74 8.62 -0.95 7.32
C ALA A 74 8.05 0.18 8.18
N ALA A 75 7.52 1.24 7.56
CA ALA A 75 6.87 2.35 8.26
C ALA A 75 5.59 1.92 8.99
N GLU A 76 4.83 0.98 8.41
CA GLU A 76 3.61 0.42 9.03
C GLU A 76 3.89 -0.62 10.12
N GLY A 77 5.15 -0.93 10.40
CA GLY A 77 5.55 -1.93 11.39
C GLY A 77 5.33 -3.38 10.96
N LEU A 78 4.98 -3.62 9.69
CA LEU A 78 4.83 -4.96 9.11
C LEU A 78 6.19 -5.63 8.88
N LEU A 79 7.26 -4.84 8.70
CA LEU A 79 8.63 -5.28 8.53
C LEU A 79 9.56 -4.60 9.54
N SER A 80 10.53 -5.34 10.08
CA SER A 80 11.62 -4.72 10.82
C SER A 80 12.53 -3.95 9.87
N LEU A 81 13.11 -2.83 10.33
CA LEU A 81 14.02 -2.02 9.53
C LEU A 81 15.23 -2.84 9.04
N VAL A 82 15.73 -3.79 9.84
CA VAL A 82 16.83 -4.68 9.45
C VAL A 82 16.42 -5.58 8.27
N ALA A 83 15.23 -6.18 8.32
CA ALA A 83 14.72 -6.99 7.21
C ALA A 83 14.49 -6.13 5.95
N ALA A 84 13.96 -4.93 6.13
CA ALA A 84 13.71 -3.97 5.07
C ALA A 84 15.02 -3.56 4.35
N LEU A 85 16.07 -3.22 5.12
CA LEU A 85 17.41 -2.91 4.57
C LEU A 85 18.05 -4.13 3.90
N ALA A 86 17.84 -5.34 4.43
CA ALA A 86 18.32 -6.57 3.80
C ALA A 86 17.64 -6.84 2.45
N ILE A 87 16.30 -6.66 2.36
CA ILE A 87 15.56 -6.69 1.10
C ILE A 87 16.16 -5.69 0.12
N MET A 88 16.46 -4.48 0.57
CA MET A 88 17.04 -3.46 -0.32
C MET A 88 18.45 -3.82 -0.81
N LEU A 89 19.30 -4.43 0.02
CA LEU A 89 20.58 -5.00 -0.43
C LEU A 89 20.39 -6.08 -1.50
N GLY A 90 19.39 -6.94 -1.32
CA GLY A 90 19.01 -7.94 -2.32
C GLY A 90 18.56 -7.29 -3.63
N ALA A 91 17.68 -6.30 -3.52
CA ALA A 91 17.13 -5.54 -4.63
C ALA A 91 18.22 -4.92 -5.51
N ASN A 92 19.19 -4.30 -4.86
CA ASN A 92 20.38 -3.72 -5.48
C ASN A 92 21.16 -4.73 -6.33
N VAL A 93 21.38 -5.94 -5.80
CA VAL A 93 22.02 -7.04 -6.55
C VAL A 93 21.10 -7.53 -7.68
N GLY A 94 19.80 -7.66 -7.43
CA GLY A 94 18.81 -8.09 -8.41
C GLY A 94 18.81 -7.24 -9.68
N THR A 95 18.95 -5.92 -9.56
CA THR A 95 19.04 -5.01 -10.72
C THR A 95 20.24 -5.31 -11.62
N THR A 96 21.35 -5.78 -11.05
CA THR A 96 22.56 -6.09 -11.83
C THR A 96 22.43 -7.35 -12.67
N LEU A 97 21.57 -8.29 -12.26
CA LEU A 97 21.38 -9.56 -12.98
C LEU A 97 20.83 -9.32 -14.39
N ILE A 98 19.93 -8.36 -14.57
CA ILE A 98 19.42 -8.07 -15.92
C ILE A 98 20.49 -7.45 -16.81
N VAL A 99 21.29 -6.53 -16.26
CA VAL A 99 22.38 -5.89 -16.99
C VAL A 99 23.39 -6.97 -17.41
N GLN A 100 23.69 -7.90 -16.51
CA GLN A 100 24.56 -9.04 -16.81
C GLN A 100 23.99 -9.92 -17.92
N VAL A 101 22.71 -10.28 -17.88
CA VAL A 101 22.06 -11.07 -18.93
C VAL A 101 22.11 -10.35 -20.29
N LEU A 102 21.85 -9.04 -20.31
CA LEU A 102 21.87 -8.24 -21.53
C LEU A 102 23.30 -7.97 -22.04
N SER A 103 24.32 -8.11 -21.20
CA SER A 103 25.73 -7.93 -21.58
C SER A 103 26.28 -8.98 -22.53
N PHE A 104 25.63 -10.14 -22.65
CA PHE A 104 26.10 -11.23 -23.51
C PHE A 104 25.99 -10.95 -25.03
N ASN A 105 25.68 -9.71 -25.42
CA ASN A 105 25.53 -9.20 -26.79
C ASN A 105 24.91 -10.23 -27.74
N ILE A 106 23.61 -10.46 -27.55
CA ILE A 106 22.84 -11.40 -28.35
C ILE A 106 21.90 -10.64 -29.29
N ALA A 107 22.40 -9.63 -30.00
CA ALA A 107 21.59 -8.87 -30.96
C ALA A 107 20.88 -9.81 -31.97
N ALA A 108 21.52 -10.93 -32.35
CA ALA A 108 20.95 -11.97 -33.19
C ALA A 108 19.71 -12.68 -32.60
N VAL A 109 19.49 -12.61 -31.29
CA VAL A 109 18.30 -13.16 -30.61
C VAL A 109 17.14 -12.17 -30.55
N ALA A 110 17.37 -10.87 -30.78
CA ALA A 110 16.30 -9.88 -30.78
C ALA A 110 15.16 -10.21 -31.78
N PRO A 111 15.44 -10.61 -33.05
CA PRO A 111 14.39 -11.07 -33.97
C PRO A 111 13.60 -12.28 -33.46
N VAL A 112 14.27 -13.23 -32.80
CA VAL A 112 13.64 -14.43 -32.23
C VAL A 112 12.70 -14.04 -31.08
N LEU A 113 13.14 -13.15 -30.20
CA LEU A 113 12.32 -12.61 -29.11
C LEU A 113 11.10 -11.85 -29.63
N PHE A 114 11.23 -11.11 -30.72
CA PHE A 114 10.08 -10.43 -31.36
C PHE A 114 9.06 -11.42 -31.91
N VAL A 115 9.50 -12.44 -32.65
CA VAL A 115 8.58 -13.43 -33.24
C VAL A 115 7.87 -14.22 -32.16
N LEU A 116 8.62 -14.79 -31.20
CA LEU A 116 8.02 -15.55 -30.09
C LEU A 116 7.12 -14.67 -29.21
N GLY A 117 7.57 -13.43 -28.94
CA GLY A 117 6.81 -12.47 -28.16
C GLY A 117 5.51 -12.04 -28.83
N LEU A 118 5.53 -11.78 -30.14
CA LEU A 118 4.35 -11.42 -30.92
C LEU A 118 3.35 -12.57 -30.97
N VAL A 119 3.81 -13.79 -31.22
CA VAL A 119 2.97 -14.99 -31.20
C VAL A 119 2.33 -15.12 -29.81
N ALA A 120 3.13 -15.19 -28.74
CA ALA A 120 2.63 -15.29 -27.38
C ALA A 120 1.65 -14.16 -27.00
N PHE A 121 1.90 -12.92 -27.42
CA PHE A 121 1.05 -11.77 -27.16
C PHE A 121 -0.32 -11.85 -27.87
N ARG A 122 -0.38 -12.52 -29.02
CA ARG A 122 -1.59 -12.70 -29.84
C ARG A 122 -2.46 -13.89 -29.39
N LEU A 123 -1.92 -14.82 -28.60
CA LEU A 123 -2.67 -15.97 -28.07
C LEU A 123 -3.62 -15.55 -26.92
N GLY A 124 -4.83 -15.10 -27.29
CA GLY A 124 -6.04 -15.01 -26.44
C GLY A 124 -6.18 -13.79 -25.51
N PRO A 125 -7.39 -13.53 -24.97
CA PRO A 125 -7.62 -12.46 -24.00
C PRO A 125 -7.04 -12.82 -22.61
N ARG A 126 -6.20 -11.93 -22.08
CA ARG A 126 -5.63 -11.90 -20.70
C ARG A 126 -5.17 -13.27 -20.14
N SER A 127 -4.11 -13.84 -20.72
CA SER A 127 -3.41 -15.01 -20.18
C SER A 127 -1.98 -14.65 -19.72
N ARG A 128 -1.40 -15.41 -18.78
CA ARG A 128 0.03 -15.27 -18.40
C ARG A 128 0.97 -15.37 -19.60
N ILE A 129 0.59 -16.15 -20.63
CA ILE A 129 1.35 -16.30 -21.89
C ILE A 129 1.42 -14.96 -22.64
N LYS A 130 0.33 -14.20 -22.67
CA LYS A 130 0.30 -12.87 -23.29
C LYS A 130 1.24 -11.89 -22.58
N ASP A 131 1.27 -11.90 -21.26
CA ASP A 131 2.15 -11.04 -20.48
C ASP A 131 3.63 -11.44 -20.63
N ILE A 132 3.94 -12.74 -20.69
CA ILE A 132 5.27 -13.24 -21.08
C ILE A 132 5.62 -12.78 -22.51
N GLY A 133 4.67 -12.81 -23.44
CA GLY A 133 4.86 -12.28 -24.79
C GLY A 133 5.26 -10.80 -24.81
N ARG A 134 4.65 -9.99 -23.93
CA ARG A 134 5.03 -8.57 -23.74
C ARG A 134 6.47 -8.45 -23.21
N VAL A 135 6.89 -9.31 -22.28
CA VAL A 135 8.27 -9.34 -21.77
C VAL A 135 9.26 -9.64 -22.89
N LEU A 136 8.99 -10.66 -23.71
CA LEU A 136 9.86 -11.02 -24.84
C LEU A 136 9.99 -9.89 -25.86
N ILE A 137 8.88 -9.22 -26.21
CA ILE A 137 8.91 -8.04 -27.10
C ILE A 137 9.77 -6.93 -26.46
N GLY A 138 9.56 -6.65 -25.17
CA GLY A 138 10.32 -5.63 -24.45
C GLY A 138 11.84 -5.91 -24.44
N LEU A 139 12.25 -7.15 -24.18
CA LEU A 139 13.65 -7.58 -24.26
C LEU A 139 14.20 -7.43 -25.68
N GLY A 140 13.42 -7.78 -26.71
CA GLY A 140 13.78 -7.57 -28.11
C GLY A 140 14.01 -6.08 -28.44
N LEU A 141 13.14 -5.19 -27.96
CA LEU A 141 13.29 -3.73 -28.13
C LEU A 141 14.54 -3.20 -27.44
N MET A 142 14.85 -3.69 -26.23
CA MET A 142 16.07 -3.29 -25.51
C MET A 142 17.34 -3.70 -26.25
N LEU A 143 17.39 -4.93 -26.78
CA LEU A 143 18.54 -5.40 -27.57
C LEU A 143 18.67 -4.64 -28.90
N LEU A 144 17.56 -4.37 -29.59
CA LEU A 144 17.55 -3.58 -30.82
C LEU A 144 18.00 -2.15 -30.58
N SER A 145 17.49 -1.53 -29.51
CA SER A 145 17.89 -0.19 -29.08
C SER A 145 19.40 -0.13 -28.82
N LEU A 146 19.94 -1.12 -28.10
CA LEU A 146 21.37 -1.20 -27.84
C LEU A 146 22.15 -1.21 -29.16
N HIS A 147 21.74 -2.02 -30.14
CA HIS A 147 22.39 -2.07 -31.45
C HIS A 147 22.32 -0.72 -32.19
N ILE A 148 21.17 -0.06 -32.21
CA ILE A 148 21.02 1.29 -32.81
C ILE A 148 21.99 2.27 -32.15
N LEU A 149 22.05 2.31 -30.81
CA LEU A 149 22.95 3.21 -30.08
C LEU A 149 24.42 2.94 -30.44
N LEU A 150 24.82 1.66 -30.54
CA LEU A 150 26.18 1.28 -30.91
C LEU A 150 26.55 1.74 -32.33
N ASP A 151 25.68 1.48 -33.29
CA ASP A 151 25.91 1.81 -34.70
C ASP A 151 25.91 3.32 -34.94
N THR A 152 25.03 4.07 -34.24
CA THR A 152 24.97 5.52 -34.33
C THR A 152 26.20 6.20 -33.70
N LEU A 153 26.76 5.61 -32.63
CA LEU A 153 27.94 6.17 -31.95
C LEU A 153 29.25 5.84 -32.67
N ALA A 154 29.37 4.69 -33.35
CA ALA A 154 30.63 4.25 -33.95
C ALA A 154 31.32 5.30 -34.87
N PRO A 155 30.62 6.06 -35.75
CA PRO A 155 31.27 7.08 -36.57
C PRO A 155 31.79 8.28 -35.78
N ALA A 156 31.16 8.60 -34.65
CA ALA A 156 31.48 9.77 -33.85
C ALA A 156 32.76 9.62 -33.01
N GLU A 157 33.26 8.38 -32.82
CA GLU A 157 34.53 8.10 -32.14
C GLU A 157 35.71 8.76 -32.88
N ASN A 158 35.62 8.80 -34.21
CA ASN A 158 36.70 9.29 -35.06
C ASN A 158 36.78 10.83 -35.12
N ALA A 159 35.78 11.54 -34.61
CA ALA A 159 35.74 13.00 -34.64
C ALA A 159 36.67 13.63 -33.57
N PRO A 160 37.67 14.45 -33.96
CA PRO A 160 38.65 15.02 -33.02
C PRO A 160 38.03 15.83 -31.88
N GLY A 161 37.00 16.64 -32.17
CA GLY A 161 36.32 17.46 -31.17
C GLY A 161 35.54 16.65 -30.13
N VAL A 162 34.99 15.51 -30.53
CA VAL A 162 34.27 14.60 -29.62
C VAL A 162 35.25 13.90 -28.69
N ARG A 163 36.41 13.45 -29.20
CA ARG A 163 37.46 12.85 -28.36
C ARG A 163 38.02 13.80 -27.31
N VAL A 164 38.25 15.07 -27.64
CA VAL A 164 38.74 16.08 -26.68
C VAL A 164 37.70 16.39 -25.61
N ALA A 165 36.42 16.54 -25.99
CA ALA A 165 35.35 16.75 -25.02
C ALA A 165 35.16 15.52 -24.11
N MET A 166 35.23 14.32 -24.68
CA MET A 166 35.10 13.08 -23.92
C MET A 166 36.28 12.83 -23.01
N SER A 167 37.52 13.10 -23.42
CA SER A 167 38.68 12.95 -22.53
C SER A 167 38.64 13.93 -21.35
N ALA A 168 38.15 15.16 -21.56
CA ALA A 168 37.97 16.13 -20.48
C ALA A 168 36.91 15.70 -19.45
N ILE A 169 35.83 15.06 -19.92
CA ILE A 169 34.73 14.59 -19.04
C ILE A 169 35.08 13.26 -18.36
N THR A 170 35.78 12.37 -19.06
CA THR A 170 36.07 11.00 -18.62
C THR A 170 37.39 10.86 -17.86
N GLY A 171 38.22 11.91 -17.83
CA GLY A 171 39.47 11.95 -17.08
C GLY A 171 39.31 12.15 -15.58
N ASP A 172 38.16 12.67 -15.12
CA ASP A 172 37.84 12.86 -13.70
C ASP A 172 36.75 11.86 -13.25
N PRO A 173 37.07 10.91 -12.34
CA PRO A 173 36.11 9.91 -11.87
C PRO A 173 34.95 10.51 -11.08
N VAL A 174 35.17 11.61 -10.36
CA VAL A 174 34.12 12.26 -9.57
C VAL A 174 33.11 12.90 -10.50
N LEU A 175 33.59 13.56 -11.56
CA LEU A 175 32.73 14.13 -12.60
C LEU A 175 31.89 13.05 -13.30
N CYS A 176 32.50 11.91 -13.64
CA CYS A 176 31.78 10.75 -14.18
C CYS A 176 30.68 10.25 -13.23
N ILE A 177 30.99 10.08 -11.94
CA ILE A 177 30.02 9.66 -10.93
C ILE A 177 28.82 10.63 -10.89
N VAL A 178 29.08 11.93 -10.83
CA VAL A 178 28.03 12.95 -10.77
C VAL A 178 27.16 12.94 -12.03
N ILE A 179 27.77 12.90 -13.23
CA ILE A 179 27.02 12.90 -14.49
C ILE A 179 26.13 11.65 -14.59
N ALA A 180 26.67 10.47 -14.33
CA ALA A 180 25.88 9.24 -14.39
C ALA A 180 24.79 9.19 -13.29
N ALA A 181 25.05 9.75 -12.11
CA ALA A 181 24.04 9.86 -11.07
C ALA A 181 22.87 10.76 -11.50
N LEU A 182 23.16 11.93 -12.10
CA LEU A 182 22.14 12.85 -12.61
C LEU A 182 21.32 12.23 -13.75
N ILE A 183 21.98 11.58 -14.70
CA ILE A 183 21.30 10.87 -15.80
C ILE A 183 20.39 9.77 -15.25
N THR A 184 20.92 8.97 -14.32
CA THR A 184 20.14 7.85 -13.75
C THR A 184 18.96 8.31 -12.92
N TRP A 185 19.15 9.39 -12.16
CA TRP A 185 18.08 10.03 -11.41
C TRP A 185 16.97 10.49 -12.38
N ALA A 186 17.31 11.27 -13.42
CA ALA A 186 16.36 11.78 -14.41
C ALA A 186 15.65 10.69 -15.21
N VAL A 187 16.32 9.58 -15.50
CA VAL A 187 15.77 8.44 -16.24
C VAL A 187 14.98 7.48 -15.33
N HIS A 188 15.09 7.64 -14.01
CA HIS A 188 14.50 6.76 -13.00
C HIS A 188 14.92 5.27 -13.11
N SER A 189 16.00 4.94 -13.84
CA SER A 189 16.44 3.56 -14.08
C SER A 189 17.95 3.43 -14.17
N SER A 190 18.55 2.69 -13.22
CA SER A 190 19.96 2.30 -13.28
C SER A 190 20.24 1.26 -14.34
N VAL A 191 19.28 0.38 -14.68
CA VAL A 191 19.43 -0.58 -15.79
C VAL A 191 19.65 0.16 -17.09
N ALA A 192 18.76 1.10 -17.42
CA ALA A 192 18.86 1.88 -18.65
C ALA A 192 20.18 2.67 -18.72
N SER A 193 20.56 3.28 -17.59
CA SER A 193 21.78 4.08 -17.50
C SER A 193 23.05 3.22 -17.65
N VAL A 194 23.11 2.05 -17.02
CA VAL A 194 24.25 1.12 -17.18
C VAL A 194 24.32 0.53 -18.58
N LEU A 195 23.18 0.24 -19.22
CA LEU A 195 23.16 -0.18 -20.63
C LEU A 195 23.68 0.90 -21.57
N LEU A 196 23.35 2.18 -21.33
CA LEU A 196 23.92 3.30 -22.06
C LEU A 196 25.44 3.42 -21.85
N ILE A 197 25.91 3.25 -20.61
CA ILE A 197 27.35 3.24 -20.30
C ILE A 197 28.04 2.08 -21.03
N MET A 198 27.42 0.90 -21.07
CA MET A 198 27.94 -0.24 -21.83
C MET A 198 28.00 0.04 -23.33
N SER A 199 27.04 0.78 -23.90
CA SER A 199 27.11 1.21 -25.30
C SER A 199 28.33 2.09 -25.57
N LEU A 200 28.56 3.08 -24.70
CA LEU A 200 29.72 3.96 -24.80
C LEU A 200 31.04 3.19 -24.62
N ALA A 201 31.06 2.22 -23.71
CA ALA A 201 32.21 1.35 -23.44
C ALA A 201 32.52 0.44 -24.64
N TYR A 202 31.49 -0.14 -25.27
CA TYR A 202 31.64 -0.96 -26.47
C TYR A 202 32.27 -0.17 -27.62
N SER A 203 31.75 1.04 -27.87
CA SER A 203 32.23 1.94 -28.92
C SER A 203 33.55 2.67 -28.55
N GLN A 204 34.22 2.29 -27.46
CA GLN A 204 35.49 2.88 -27.00
C GLN A 204 35.45 4.41 -26.76
N PHE A 205 34.26 4.99 -26.55
CA PHE A 205 34.10 6.41 -26.23
C PHE A 205 34.61 6.77 -24.85
N ILE A 206 34.63 5.78 -23.96
CA ILE A 206 35.01 5.93 -22.56
C ILE A 206 36.09 4.91 -22.22
N SER A 207 37.04 5.33 -21.39
CA SER A 207 38.08 4.43 -20.89
C SER A 207 37.51 3.39 -19.92
N PRO A 208 38.21 2.26 -19.67
CA PRO A 208 37.85 1.30 -18.63
C PRO A 208 37.59 1.97 -17.28
N TYR A 209 38.46 2.91 -16.92
CA TYR A 209 38.38 3.68 -15.68
C TYR A 209 37.09 4.51 -15.60
N ALA A 210 36.76 5.22 -16.68
CA ALA A 210 35.54 6.03 -16.76
C ALA A 210 34.28 5.17 -16.75
N ALA A 211 34.29 4.01 -17.41
CA ALA A 211 33.17 3.08 -17.39
C ALA A 211 32.83 2.63 -15.96
N LEU A 212 33.85 2.30 -15.15
CA LEU A 212 33.63 1.92 -13.75
C LEU A 212 33.10 3.10 -12.91
N ALA A 213 33.67 4.30 -13.09
CA ALA A 213 33.20 5.51 -12.41
C ALA A 213 31.73 5.85 -12.75
N LEU A 214 31.34 5.74 -14.02
CA LEU A 214 29.97 5.96 -14.46
C LEU A 214 29.02 4.92 -13.85
N VAL A 215 29.43 3.65 -13.72
CA VAL A 215 28.61 2.62 -13.05
C VAL A 215 28.39 2.95 -11.56
N LEU A 216 29.41 3.45 -10.86
CA LEU A 216 29.27 3.93 -9.49
C LEU A 216 28.24 5.07 -9.41
N GLY A 217 28.31 6.03 -10.34
CA GLY A 217 27.32 7.09 -10.48
C GLY A 217 25.91 6.58 -10.75
N ALA A 218 25.74 5.60 -11.64
CA ALA A 218 24.44 5.04 -11.93
C ALA A 218 23.80 4.35 -10.72
N ASN A 219 24.61 3.68 -9.89
CA ASN A 219 24.14 3.10 -8.63
C ASN A 219 23.70 4.20 -7.65
N LEU A 220 24.45 5.30 -7.55
CA LEU A 220 24.11 6.43 -6.72
C LEU A 220 22.79 7.08 -7.15
N GLY A 221 22.65 7.39 -8.45
CA GLY A 221 21.46 8.08 -8.98
C GLY A 221 20.16 7.33 -8.73
N SER A 222 20.16 5.99 -8.86
CA SER A 222 18.96 5.19 -8.58
C SER A 222 18.54 5.18 -7.11
N ALA A 223 19.48 5.42 -6.17
CA ALA A 223 19.17 5.50 -4.75
C ALA A 223 18.55 6.85 -4.35
N ILE A 224 18.60 7.86 -5.22
CA ILE A 224 18.04 9.19 -4.97
C ILE A 224 16.51 9.17 -5.08
N ASN A 225 15.95 8.49 -6.09
CA ASN A 225 14.50 8.50 -6.34
C ASN A 225 13.66 8.04 -5.14
N PRO A 226 13.95 6.91 -4.48
CA PRO A 226 13.20 6.47 -3.31
C PRO A 226 13.24 7.46 -2.14
N VAL A 227 14.27 8.31 -2.03
CA VAL A 227 14.36 9.31 -0.95
C VAL A 227 13.36 10.45 -1.19
N PHE A 228 13.13 10.84 -2.44
CA PHE A 228 12.15 11.86 -2.81
C PHE A 228 10.72 11.30 -2.91
N GLU A 229 10.57 10.10 -3.46
CA GLU A 229 9.28 9.46 -3.74
C GLU A 229 8.72 8.67 -2.54
N GLY A 230 9.58 8.13 -1.67
CA GLY A 230 9.19 7.29 -0.52
C GLY A 230 8.56 8.06 0.65
N ALA A 231 8.41 9.37 0.50
CA ALA A 231 7.91 10.26 1.52
C ALA A 231 6.38 10.21 1.64
N LYS A 232 5.85 9.43 2.59
CA LYS A 232 4.67 9.93 3.33
C LYS A 232 5.19 11.16 4.10
N ARG A 233 4.97 12.36 3.54
CA ARG A 233 5.62 13.64 3.95
C ARG A 233 5.57 13.94 5.46
N ASP A 234 4.72 13.24 6.20
CA ASP A 234 4.45 13.46 7.62
C ASP A 234 5.11 12.46 8.59
N ASP A 235 5.78 11.40 8.13
CA ASP A 235 6.41 10.38 8.98
C ASP A 235 7.92 10.19 8.69
N PRO A 236 8.82 10.60 9.62
CA PRO A 236 10.26 10.38 9.49
C PRO A 236 10.66 8.90 9.35
N ALA A 237 9.85 7.95 9.86
CA ALA A 237 10.17 6.54 9.76
C ALA A 237 10.16 6.03 8.31
N SER A 238 9.34 6.62 7.43
CA SER A 238 9.26 6.28 6.00
C SER A 238 10.58 6.52 5.25
N TYR A 239 11.41 7.44 5.72
CA TYR A 239 12.71 7.77 5.11
C TYR A 239 13.85 6.85 5.53
N ARG A 240 13.68 6.01 6.56
CA ARG A 240 14.77 5.19 7.10
C ARG A 240 15.37 4.25 6.06
N LEU A 241 14.54 3.50 5.33
CA LEU A 241 15.04 2.59 4.30
C LEU A 241 15.67 3.32 3.11
N PRO A 242 15.03 4.33 2.49
CA PRO A 242 15.62 5.05 1.36
C PRO A 242 16.94 5.73 1.72
N VAL A 243 17.01 6.40 2.88
CA VAL A 243 18.23 7.04 3.38
C VAL A 243 19.29 6.00 3.72
N GLY A 244 18.90 4.88 4.35
CA GLY A 244 19.82 3.77 4.63
C GLY A 244 20.44 3.19 3.36
N ASN A 245 19.64 3.01 2.32
CA ASN A 245 20.13 2.56 1.01
C ASN A 245 21.08 3.58 0.38
N LEU A 246 20.75 4.87 0.42
CA LEU A 246 21.61 5.93 -0.09
C LEU A 246 22.95 5.97 0.64
N ILE A 247 22.94 5.91 1.98
CA ILE A 247 24.17 5.84 2.80
C ILE A 247 25.02 4.64 2.40
N ASN A 248 24.41 3.45 2.25
CA ASN A 248 25.11 2.25 1.78
C ASN A 248 25.79 2.47 0.42
N ARG A 249 25.10 3.10 -0.55
CA ARG A 249 25.67 3.41 -1.87
C ARG A 249 26.85 4.38 -1.76
N VAL A 250 26.70 5.46 -1.00
CA VAL A 250 27.74 6.47 -0.83
C VAL A 250 28.98 5.85 -0.17
N ILE A 251 28.81 5.07 0.90
CA ILE A 251 29.96 4.41 1.56
C ILE A 251 30.61 3.41 0.60
N GLY A 252 29.84 2.61 -0.14
CA GLY A 252 30.38 1.70 -1.14
C GLY A 252 31.24 2.42 -2.18
N ILE A 253 30.78 3.58 -2.69
CA ILE A 253 31.54 4.41 -3.63
C ILE A 253 32.82 4.91 -2.98
N VAL A 254 32.76 5.47 -1.78
CA VAL A 254 33.94 6.00 -1.05
C VAL A 254 34.99 4.92 -0.79
N LEU A 255 34.57 3.68 -0.52
CA LEU A 255 35.47 2.55 -0.30
C LEU A 255 36.16 2.09 -1.60
N VAL A 256 35.46 2.13 -2.73
CA VAL A 256 35.97 1.62 -4.02
C VAL A 256 36.76 2.68 -4.80
N LEU A 257 36.38 3.95 -4.69
CA LEU A 257 36.94 5.06 -5.47
C LEU A 257 38.48 5.16 -5.42
N PRO A 258 39.17 5.02 -4.27
CA PRO A 258 40.63 5.09 -4.20
C PRO A 258 41.34 3.97 -4.98
N PHE A 259 40.69 2.82 -5.14
CA PHE A 259 41.23 1.64 -5.81
C PHE A 259 40.71 1.47 -7.24
N LEU A 260 39.91 2.42 -7.73
CA LEU A 260 39.19 2.29 -9.00
C LEU A 260 40.13 2.07 -10.19
N GLY A 261 41.32 2.68 -10.18
CA GLY A 261 42.35 2.52 -11.22
C GLY A 261 42.88 1.09 -11.26
N THR A 262 43.35 0.60 -10.11
CA THR A 262 43.84 -0.77 -9.96
C THR A 262 42.76 -1.80 -10.29
N ILE A 263 41.52 -1.58 -9.85
CA ILE A 263 40.38 -2.45 -10.19
C ILE A 263 40.15 -2.48 -11.69
N ALA A 264 40.14 -1.32 -12.36
CA ALA A 264 39.95 -1.24 -13.81
C ALA A 264 41.03 -2.00 -14.58
N GLU A 265 42.31 -1.87 -14.19
CA GLU A 265 43.42 -2.59 -14.82
C GLU A 265 43.27 -4.11 -14.69
N HIS A 266 43.01 -4.61 -13.46
CA HIS A 266 42.86 -6.04 -13.22
C HIS A 266 41.62 -6.62 -13.91
N MET A 267 40.51 -5.87 -13.89
CA MET A 267 39.28 -6.29 -14.56
C MET A 267 39.44 -6.30 -16.07
N GLN A 268 40.15 -5.34 -16.67
CA GLN A 268 40.41 -5.32 -18.11
C GLN A 268 41.33 -6.47 -18.53
N ALA A 269 42.31 -6.83 -17.71
CA ALA A 269 43.17 -7.99 -17.96
C ALA A 269 42.38 -9.30 -17.95
N TRP A 270 41.38 -9.43 -17.06
CA TRP A 270 40.51 -10.62 -16.97
C TRP A 270 39.39 -10.63 -18.03
N GLN A 271 38.79 -9.48 -18.31
CA GLN A 271 37.70 -9.29 -19.27
C GLN A 271 38.03 -8.15 -20.24
N PRO A 272 38.64 -8.46 -21.40
CA PRO A 272 39.04 -7.44 -22.38
C PRO A 272 37.87 -6.72 -23.07
N ASP A 273 36.67 -7.32 -23.10
CA ASP A 273 35.46 -6.67 -23.61
C ASP A 273 34.95 -5.64 -22.59
N LEU A 274 35.12 -4.35 -22.90
CA LEU A 274 34.77 -3.25 -22.01
C LEU A 274 33.28 -3.22 -21.61
N ALA A 275 32.36 -3.63 -22.49
CA ALA A 275 30.94 -3.66 -22.19
C ALA A 275 30.61 -4.79 -21.19
N ARG A 276 31.17 -5.98 -21.39
CA ARG A 276 31.05 -7.10 -20.44
C ARG A 276 31.77 -6.80 -19.12
N MET A 277 32.92 -6.14 -19.17
CA MET A 277 33.65 -5.69 -17.99
C MET A 277 32.81 -4.71 -17.16
N THR A 278 32.12 -3.76 -17.82
CA THR A 278 31.20 -2.81 -17.19
C THR A 278 30.06 -3.53 -16.45
N ALA A 279 29.43 -4.52 -17.09
CA ALA A 279 28.40 -5.34 -16.46
C ALA A 279 28.94 -6.18 -15.29
N ALA A 280 30.13 -6.78 -15.45
CA ALA A 280 30.79 -7.56 -14.40
C ALA A 280 31.16 -6.69 -13.19
N PHE A 281 31.61 -5.46 -13.41
CA PHE A 281 31.88 -4.52 -12.32
C PHE A 281 30.59 -4.13 -11.61
N HIS A 282 29.49 -3.91 -12.35
CA HIS A 282 28.20 -3.57 -11.77
C HIS A 282 27.74 -4.63 -10.76
N ILE A 283 27.78 -5.91 -11.13
CA ILE A 283 27.43 -7.01 -10.21
C ILE A 283 28.45 -7.13 -9.08
N ALA A 284 29.75 -7.05 -9.35
CA ALA A 284 30.79 -7.15 -8.32
C ALA A 284 30.67 -6.07 -7.25
N PHE A 285 30.40 -4.82 -7.65
CA PHE A 285 30.18 -3.69 -6.74
C PHE A 285 28.94 -3.91 -5.85
N ASN A 286 27.82 -4.33 -6.44
CA ASN A 286 26.58 -4.56 -5.69
C ASN A 286 26.68 -5.75 -4.75
N VAL A 287 27.31 -6.85 -5.18
CA VAL A 287 27.55 -8.02 -4.33
C VAL A 287 28.55 -7.68 -3.22
N GLY A 288 29.63 -6.98 -3.53
CA GLY A 288 30.63 -6.57 -2.54
C GLY A 288 30.04 -5.67 -1.45
N THR A 289 29.26 -4.65 -1.84
CA THR A 289 28.53 -3.81 -0.88
C THR A 289 27.51 -4.61 -0.07
N ALA A 290 26.76 -5.54 -0.68
CA ALA A 290 25.85 -6.42 0.06
C ALA A 290 26.56 -7.29 1.10
N VAL A 291 27.69 -7.90 0.76
CA VAL A 291 28.49 -8.74 1.67
C VAL A 291 29.02 -7.92 2.86
N ILE A 292 29.47 -6.69 2.62
CA ILE A 292 29.95 -5.81 3.69
C ILE A 292 28.80 -5.38 4.59
N PHE A 293 27.69 -4.93 4.01
CA PHE A 293 26.63 -4.28 4.76
C PHE A 293 25.64 -5.22 5.42
N ILE A 294 25.50 -6.47 4.96
CA ILE A 294 24.57 -7.44 5.57
C ILE A 294 24.88 -7.72 7.05
N GLY A 295 26.17 -7.68 7.43
CA GLY A 295 26.61 -7.78 8.82
C GLY A 295 26.41 -6.49 9.62
N LEU A 296 26.39 -5.33 8.95
CA LEU A 296 26.30 -4.00 9.56
C LEU A 296 24.85 -3.48 9.68
N LEU A 297 23.86 -4.25 9.24
CA LEU A 297 22.45 -3.81 9.20
C LEU A 297 21.90 -3.41 10.57
N ASP A 298 22.29 -4.06 11.67
CA ASP A 298 21.83 -3.70 13.01
C ASP A 298 22.40 -2.35 13.48
N ALA A 299 23.65 -2.05 13.11
CA ALA A 299 24.27 -0.76 13.39
C ALA A 299 23.61 0.34 12.55
N MET A 300 23.38 0.07 11.26
CA MET A 300 22.69 0.99 10.36
C MET A 300 21.27 1.27 10.83
N SER A 301 20.52 0.23 11.23
CA SER A 301 19.17 0.35 11.79
C SER A 301 19.15 1.29 13.00
N ARG A 302 20.04 1.07 13.98
CA ARG A 302 20.15 1.93 15.17
C ARG A 302 20.52 3.38 14.83
N LEU A 303 21.42 3.59 13.88
CA LEU A 303 21.80 4.92 13.42
C LEU A 303 20.59 5.63 12.79
N LEU A 304 19.87 4.95 11.90
CA LEU A 304 18.71 5.51 11.20
C LEU A 304 17.55 5.80 12.15
N THR A 305 17.25 4.93 13.10
CA THR A 305 16.22 5.19 14.13
C THR A 305 16.60 6.38 15.02
N ARG A 306 17.90 6.63 15.23
CA ARG A 306 18.37 7.80 16.00
C ARG A 306 18.31 9.10 15.21
N ILE A 307 18.65 9.08 13.92
CA ILE A 307 18.62 10.28 13.05
C ILE A 307 17.19 10.61 12.62
N LEU A 308 16.36 9.59 12.41
CA LEU A 308 14.97 9.66 11.98
C LEU A 308 14.07 8.97 13.03
N PRO A 309 13.86 9.59 14.21
CA PRO A 309 13.05 9.02 15.27
C PRO A 309 11.58 8.87 14.84
N ASP A 310 10.85 7.93 15.45
CA ASP A 310 9.42 7.83 15.22
C ASP A 310 8.77 9.16 15.59
N ARG A 311 7.85 9.65 14.76
CA ARG A 311 7.05 10.80 15.17
C ARG A 311 6.25 10.37 16.40
N VAL A 312 6.33 11.14 17.48
CA VAL A 312 5.31 11.09 18.53
C VAL A 312 4.04 11.61 17.87
N GLN A 313 3.25 10.69 17.30
CA GLN A 313 1.92 11.03 16.83
C GLN A 313 1.12 11.40 18.07
N GLU A 314 0.77 12.68 18.23
CA GLU A 314 -0.50 12.95 18.90
C GLU A 314 -1.53 12.19 18.09
N ALA A 315 -2.10 11.15 18.70
CA ALA A 315 -3.05 10.27 18.08
C ALA A 315 -4.33 11.06 17.84
N ASP A 316 -4.37 11.86 16.77
CA ASP A 316 -5.62 12.37 16.23
C ASP A 316 -6.41 11.13 15.78
N PRO A 317 -7.44 10.72 16.54
CA PRO A 317 -8.16 9.48 16.24
C PRO A 317 -8.92 9.59 14.92
N ALA A 318 -9.18 10.80 14.44
CA ALA A 318 -9.87 11.08 13.19
C ALA A 318 -8.99 10.86 11.95
N ARG A 319 -7.65 10.89 12.09
CA ARG A 319 -6.75 10.73 10.94
C ARG A 319 -6.69 9.27 10.50
N PRO A 320 -6.94 8.94 9.23
CA PRO A 320 -6.84 7.57 8.73
C PRO A 320 -5.44 7.00 8.90
N ARG A 321 -5.34 5.74 9.31
CA ARG A 321 -4.05 5.08 9.58
C ARG A 321 -3.63 4.13 8.47
N TYR A 322 -4.57 3.42 7.88
CA TYR A 322 -4.34 2.33 6.93
C TYR A 322 -4.59 2.74 5.48
N LEU A 323 -5.31 3.84 5.22
CA LEU A 323 -5.62 4.28 3.85
C LEU A 323 -4.35 4.82 3.13
N ASP A 324 -3.69 3.97 2.34
CA ASP A 324 -2.48 4.31 1.58
C ASP A 324 -2.78 4.66 0.12
N GLU A 325 -2.61 5.92 -0.28
CA GLU A 325 -2.86 6.33 -1.68
C GLU A 325 -1.97 5.59 -2.71
N THR A 326 -0.79 5.10 -2.31
CA THR A 326 0.08 4.32 -3.21
C THR A 326 -0.45 2.93 -3.49
N ALA A 327 -1.27 2.38 -2.59
CA ALA A 327 -1.92 1.08 -2.76
C ALA A 327 -3.05 1.13 -3.81
N LEU A 328 -3.51 2.31 -4.23
CA LEU A 328 -4.58 2.46 -5.24
C LEU A 328 -4.22 1.84 -6.59
N GLU A 329 -2.93 1.67 -6.91
CA GLU A 329 -2.48 0.95 -8.11
C GLU A 329 -2.74 -0.56 -8.03
N THR A 330 -2.98 -1.09 -6.83
CA THR A 330 -3.24 -2.51 -6.55
C THR A 330 -4.59 -2.68 -5.82
N PRO A 331 -5.71 -2.86 -6.54
CA PRO A 331 -7.05 -2.83 -5.93
C PRO A 331 -7.25 -3.75 -4.73
N SER A 332 -6.78 -4.99 -4.81
CA SER A 332 -6.85 -5.93 -3.68
C SER A 332 -6.11 -5.48 -2.41
N LEU A 333 -5.04 -4.69 -2.52
CA LEU A 333 -4.33 -4.10 -1.37
C LEU A 333 -5.14 -2.91 -0.83
N ALA A 334 -5.56 -2.01 -1.71
CA ALA A 334 -6.38 -0.88 -1.32
C ALA A 334 -7.69 -1.30 -0.61
N LEU A 335 -8.35 -2.37 -1.07
CA LEU A 335 -9.55 -2.90 -0.40
C LEU A 335 -9.23 -3.48 0.98
N ALA A 336 -8.07 -4.13 1.16
CA ALA A 336 -7.64 -4.61 2.47
C ALA A 336 -7.36 -3.45 3.43
N ASP A 337 -6.75 -2.37 2.95
CA ASP A 337 -6.49 -1.15 3.71
C ASP A 337 -7.78 -0.47 4.16
N ALA A 338 -8.74 -0.32 3.24
CA ALA A 338 -10.05 0.24 3.54
C ALA A 338 -10.84 -0.62 4.53
N ALA A 339 -10.76 -1.95 4.42
CA ALA A 339 -11.38 -2.85 5.39
C ALA A 339 -10.75 -2.72 6.80
N ARG A 340 -9.42 -2.60 6.90
CA ARG A 340 -8.73 -2.37 8.18
C ARG A 340 -9.14 -1.04 8.81
N GLU A 341 -9.28 0.01 8.01
CA GLU A 341 -9.73 1.32 8.49
C GLU A 341 -11.18 1.26 8.98
N THR A 342 -12.05 0.55 8.26
CA THR A 342 -13.46 0.38 8.65
C THR A 342 -13.60 -0.38 9.98
N LEU A 343 -12.77 -1.40 10.23
CA LEU A 343 -12.74 -2.05 11.53
C LEU A 343 -12.27 -1.12 12.65
N ARG A 344 -11.28 -0.26 12.39
CA ARG A 344 -10.81 0.73 13.38
C ARG A 344 -11.93 1.72 13.74
N MET A 345 -12.70 2.17 12.75
CA MET A 345 -13.90 2.96 12.98
C MET A 345 -14.93 2.19 13.83
N GLY A 346 -15.10 0.89 13.58
CA GLY A 346 -15.91 -0.01 14.41
C GLY A 346 -15.46 -0.09 15.87
N ASP A 347 -14.16 -0.17 16.13
CA ASP A 347 -13.60 -0.17 17.49
C ASP A 347 -13.92 1.15 18.23
N LEU A 348 -13.86 2.29 17.53
CA LEU A 348 -14.26 3.59 18.09
C LEU A 348 -15.75 3.60 18.47
N VAL A 349 -16.61 3.12 17.58
CA VAL A 349 -18.05 2.96 17.84
C VAL A 349 -18.32 2.03 19.02
N GLU A 350 -17.58 0.93 19.15
CA GLU A 350 -17.67 0.02 20.31
C GLU A 350 -17.38 0.78 21.62
N ILE A 351 -16.32 1.58 21.64
CA ILE A 351 -15.93 2.37 22.81
C ILE A 351 -16.99 3.45 23.11
N MET A 352 -17.51 4.13 22.10
CA MET A 352 -18.60 5.12 22.25
C MET A 352 -19.82 4.48 22.89
N LEU A 353 -20.24 3.31 22.40
CA LEU A 353 -21.40 2.58 22.90
C LEU A 353 -21.21 2.14 24.37
N ARG A 354 -19.99 1.74 24.76
CA ARG A 354 -19.66 1.46 26.18
C ARG A 354 -19.71 2.72 27.04
N LYS A 355 -19.09 3.81 26.58
CA LYS A 355 -18.98 5.07 27.33
C LYS A 355 -20.34 5.72 27.56
N VAL A 356 -21.21 5.77 26.53
CA VAL A 356 -22.54 6.37 26.68
C VAL A 356 -23.40 5.59 27.68
N MET A 357 -23.30 4.26 27.68
CA MET A 357 -24.03 3.43 28.63
C MET A 357 -23.49 3.60 30.05
N ALA A 358 -22.16 3.65 30.22
CA ALA A 358 -21.54 3.95 31.50
C ALA A 358 -21.90 5.34 32.03
N ALA A 359 -21.91 6.37 31.17
CA ALA A 359 -22.33 7.72 31.51
C ALA A 359 -23.78 7.75 32.00
N MET A 360 -24.66 7.02 31.33
CA MET A 360 -26.07 6.93 31.67
C MET A 360 -26.32 6.23 33.02
N MET A 361 -25.53 5.18 33.33
CA MET A 361 -25.63 4.44 34.59
C MET A 361 -25.00 5.18 35.77
N THR A 362 -23.81 5.77 35.59
CA THR A 362 -23.04 6.42 36.67
C THR A 362 -23.37 7.90 36.85
N GLY A 363 -23.94 8.54 35.82
CA GLY A 363 -24.17 9.98 35.80
C GLY A 363 -22.92 10.81 35.49
N ASP A 364 -21.85 10.19 34.98
CA ASP A 364 -20.61 10.89 34.63
C ASP A 364 -20.74 11.66 33.30
N ARG A 365 -20.80 12.99 33.40
CA ARG A 365 -20.89 13.88 32.24
C ARG A 365 -19.61 13.92 31.41
N ALA A 366 -18.44 13.67 32.01
CA ALA A 366 -17.18 13.67 31.26
C ALA A 366 -17.14 12.55 30.22
N LEU A 367 -17.82 11.43 30.48
CA LEU A 367 -17.98 10.34 29.51
C LEU A 367 -18.83 10.76 28.31
N VAL A 368 -19.87 11.59 28.51
CA VAL A 368 -20.68 12.15 27.42
C VAL A 368 -19.82 13.06 26.53
N ASP A 369 -19.04 13.95 27.13
CA ASP A 369 -18.18 14.87 26.38
C ASP A 369 -17.08 14.10 25.59
N GLN A 370 -16.63 12.95 26.10
CA GLN A 370 -15.71 12.06 25.39
C GLN A 370 -16.37 11.38 24.19
N VAL A 371 -17.62 10.93 24.32
CA VAL A 371 -18.38 10.30 23.21
C VAL A 371 -18.51 11.28 22.04
N SER A 372 -18.88 12.53 22.30
CA SER A 372 -19.02 13.54 21.24
C SER A 372 -17.70 13.85 20.51
N LYS A 373 -16.56 13.82 21.21
CA LYS A 373 -15.24 13.94 20.56
C LYS A 373 -14.90 12.74 19.68
N MET A 374 -15.32 11.54 20.08
CA MET A 374 -15.10 10.32 19.32
C MET A 374 -15.98 10.27 18.08
N ASP A 375 -17.20 10.79 18.14
CA ASP A 375 -18.11 10.90 17.00
C ASP A 375 -17.49 11.69 15.84
N ASN A 376 -16.90 12.86 16.12
CA ASN A 376 -16.13 13.61 15.11
C ASN A 376 -15.00 12.79 14.46
N SER A 377 -14.44 11.82 15.18
CA SER A 377 -13.41 10.92 14.63
C SER A 377 -14.01 9.84 13.74
N VAL A 378 -15.20 9.34 14.09
CA VAL A 378 -15.99 8.39 13.28
C VAL A 378 -16.39 9.06 11.96
N ASP A 379 -16.87 10.30 11.98
CA ASP A 379 -17.22 11.09 10.80
C ASP A 379 -16.02 11.28 9.85
N GLY A 380 -14.88 11.72 10.40
CA GLY A 380 -13.67 11.93 9.61
C GLY A 380 -13.16 10.65 8.96
N LEU A 381 -13.33 9.50 9.64
CA LEU A 381 -12.97 8.20 9.09
C LEU A 381 -13.93 7.72 8.00
N ASP A 382 -15.23 7.86 8.21
CA ASP A 382 -16.24 7.52 7.21
C ASP A 382 -16.03 8.30 5.91
N GLU A 383 -15.80 9.62 6.00
CA GLU A 383 -15.49 10.45 4.82
C GLU A 383 -14.22 9.96 4.11
N ALA A 384 -13.14 9.72 4.86
CA ALA A 384 -11.88 9.27 4.29
C ALA A 384 -12.00 7.89 3.60
N ILE A 385 -12.71 6.94 4.21
CA ILE A 385 -12.97 5.61 3.64
C ILE A 385 -13.77 5.75 2.35
N LYS A 386 -14.86 6.53 2.35
CA LYS A 386 -15.69 6.76 1.15
C LYS A 386 -14.89 7.39 0.00
N LEU A 387 -14.10 8.42 0.29
CA LEU A 387 -13.27 9.08 -0.72
C LEU A 387 -12.22 8.12 -1.29
N TYR A 388 -11.55 7.35 -0.43
CA TYR A 388 -10.51 6.41 -0.82
C TYR A 388 -11.07 5.28 -1.71
N VAL A 389 -12.18 4.64 -1.31
CA VAL A 389 -12.81 3.59 -2.11
C VAL A 389 -13.40 4.15 -3.42
N THR A 390 -13.93 5.37 -3.40
CA THR A 390 -14.41 6.03 -4.64
C THR A 390 -13.27 6.28 -5.62
N LYS A 391 -12.08 6.71 -5.16
CA LYS A 391 -10.89 6.85 -6.02
C LYS A 391 -10.54 5.49 -6.65
N LEU A 392 -10.57 4.43 -5.85
CA LEU A 392 -10.29 3.07 -6.33
C LEU A 392 -11.30 2.59 -7.40
N MET A 393 -12.59 2.85 -7.20
CA MET A 393 -13.65 2.47 -8.15
C MET A 393 -13.56 3.16 -9.51
N ARG A 394 -12.80 4.25 -9.65
CA ARG A 394 -12.52 4.88 -10.96
C ARG A 394 -11.55 4.06 -11.82
N GLY A 395 -10.80 3.14 -11.21
CA GLY A 395 -9.95 2.18 -11.91
C GLY A 395 -10.74 1.00 -12.50
N SER A 396 -10.04 0.03 -13.10
CA SER A 396 -10.65 -1.21 -13.56
C SER A 396 -10.68 -2.25 -12.42
N LEU A 397 -11.81 -2.35 -11.73
CA LEU A 397 -12.07 -3.42 -10.76
C LEU A 397 -12.66 -4.66 -11.45
N ASP A 398 -12.33 -5.84 -10.96
CA ASP A 398 -13.12 -7.03 -11.29
C ASP A 398 -14.45 -7.06 -10.50
N GLU A 399 -15.32 -8.02 -10.82
CA GLU A 399 -16.65 -8.15 -10.19
C GLU A 399 -16.56 -8.42 -8.68
N SER A 400 -15.57 -9.20 -8.25
CA SER A 400 -15.36 -9.54 -6.83
C SER A 400 -14.83 -8.35 -6.03
N GLU A 401 -13.91 -7.60 -6.61
CA GLU A 401 -13.35 -6.37 -6.05
C GLU A 401 -14.41 -5.27 -5.98
N GLY A 402 -15.23 -5.13 -7.02
CA GLY A 402 -16.36 -4.19 -7.05
C GLY A 402 -17.39 -4.49 -5.95
N ARG A 403 -17.74 -5.76 -5.73
CA ARG A 403 -18.61 -6.16 -4.62
C ARG A 403 -18.00 -5.82 -3.26
N ARG A 404 -16.72 -6.15 -3.07
CA ARG A 404 -16.03 -5.87 -1.80
C ARG A 404 -15.93 -4.37 -1.50
N ALA A 405 -15.72 -3.54 -2.53
CA ALA A 405 -15.75 -2.08 -2.39
C ALA A 405 -17.10 -1.58 -1.85
N MET A 406 -18.21 -2.10 -2.38
CA MET A 406 -19.56 -1.74 -1.93
C MET A 406 -19.87 -2.23 -0.52
N GLU A 407 -19.40 -3.43 -0.14
CA GLU A 407 -19.51 -3.93 1.23
C GLU A 407 -18.82 -3.00 2.24
N ILE A 408 -17.60 -2.55 1.92
CA ILE A 408 -16.81 -1.65 2.77
C ILE A 408 -17.54 -0.32 2.94
N ILE A 409 -17.99 0.31 1.85
CA ILE A 409 -18.75 1.57 1.92
C ILE A 409 -20.03 1.40 2.75
N SER A 410 -20.80 0.34 2.49
CA SER A 410 -22.05 0.09 3.21
C SER A 410 -21.83 -0.13 4.71
N PHE A 411 -20.76 -0.85 5.09
CA PHE A 411 -20.46 -1.08 6.50
C PHE A 411 -19.97 0.19 7.20
N ALA A 412 -19.11 1.00 6.55
CA ALA A 412 -18.68 2.30 7.06
C ALA A 412 -19.87 3.24 7.31
N ILE A 413 -20.79 3.37 6.35
CA ILE A 413 -22.02 4.17 6.50
C ILE A 413 -22.87 3.69 7.69
N ASN A 414 -23.00 2.37 7.87
CA ASN A 414 -23.78 1.86 9.00
C ASN A 414 -23.09 2.11 10.35
N LEU A 415 -21.76 2.12 10.40
CA LEU A 415 -21.01 2.51 11.60
C LEU A 415 -21.15 4.00 11.92
N GLU A 416 -21.15 4.87 10.90
CA GLU A 416 -21.42 6.31 11.07
C GLU A 416 -22.83 6.54 11.62
N HIS A 417 -23.85 5.89 11.04
CA HIS A 417 -25.21 5.98 11.56
C HIS A 417 -25.33 5.50 13.02
N ILE A 418 -24.51 4.52 13.44
CA ILE A 418 -24.46 4.07 14.84
C ILE A 418 -23.82 5.15 15.73
N GLY A 419 -22.70 5.75 15.30
CA GLY A 419 -22.06 6.89 15.96
C GLY A 419 -23.06 8.03 16.19
N ASP A 420 -23.78 8.40 15.13
CA ASP A 420 -24.83 9.40 15.12
C ASP A 420 -25.94 9.14 16.16
N ILE A 421 -26.41 7.90 16.27
CA ILE A 421 -27.43 7.54 17.29
C ILE A 421 -26.84 7.65 18.70
N ILE A 422 -25.57 7.27 18.88
CA ILE A 422 -24.89 7.34 20.17
C ILE A 422 -24.67 8.79 20.61
N ASP A 423 -24.20 9.67 19.73
CA ASP A 423 -23.94 11.08 20.04
C ASP A 423 -25.24 11.89 20.09
N LYS A 424 -26.02 11.91 19.01
CA LYS A 424 -27.19 12.81 18.88
C LYS A 424 -28.43 12.34 19.64
N SER A 425 -28.46 11.09 20.12
CA SER A 425 -29.62 10.57 20.87
C SER A 425 -29.25 10.04 22.25
N LEU A 426 -28.45 8.96 22.35
CA LEU A 426 -28.16 8.34 23.64
C LEU A 426 -27.41 9.29 24.60
N SER A 427 -26.51 10.11 24.08
CA SER A 427 -25.78 11.10 24.89
C SER A 427 -26.67 12.27 25.34
N GLU A 428 -27.65 12.68 24.53
CA GLU A 428 -28.68 13.64 24.94
C GLU A 428 -29.56 13.08 26.06
N LEU A 429 -29.98 11.81 25.94
CA LEU A 429 -30.74 11.11 26.98
C LEU A 429 -29.94 10.99 28.29
N ALA A 430 -28.65 10.64 28.21
CA ALA A 430 -27.76 10.60 29.36
C ALA A 430 -27.63 11.99 30.01
N THR A 431 -27.44 13.04 29.20
CA THR A 431 -27.37 14.43 29.68
C THR A 431 -28.66 14.87 30.37
N LYS A 432 -29.83 14.50 29.80
CA LYS A 432 -31.15 14.79 30.38
C LYS A 432 -31.33 14.09 31.73
N LYS A 433 -30.93 12.82 31.84
CA LYS A 433 -30.93 12.05 33.10
C LYS A 433 -30.08 12.74 34.17
N ILE A 434 -28.85 13.11 33.83
CA ILE A 434 -27.88 13.76 34.73
C ILE A 434 -28.41 15.10 35.22
N LYS A 435 -28.87 15.97 34.30
CA LYS A 435 -29.38 17.31 34.65
C LYS A 435 -30.59 17.26 35.57
N ARG A 436 -31.49 16.29 35.35
CA ARG A 436 -32.70 16.11 36.17
C ARG A 436 -32.49 15.24 37.41
N ARG A 437 -31.28 14.69 37.59
CA ARG A 437 -30.91 13.76 38.68
C ARG A 437 -31.82 12.53 38.76
N PHE A 438 -32.35 12.10 37.62
CA PHE A 438 -33.19 10.91 37.56
C PHE A 438 -32.36 9.64 37.74
N GLN A 439 -32.97 8.64 38.38
CA GLN A 439 -32.42 7.29 38.49
C GLN A 439 -33.40 6.29 37.90
N PHE A 440 -32.88 5.31 37.17
CA PHE A 440 -33.70 4.18 36.77
C PHE A 440 -33.98 3.31 38.00
N SER A 441 -35.15 2.65 38.04
CA SER A 441 -35.37 1.52 38.94
C SER A 441 -34.27 0.47 38.75
N ALA A 442 -33.91 -0.28 39.79
CA ALA A 442 -32.87 -1.31 39.73
C ALA A 442 -33.12 -2.33 38.61
N GLU A 443 -34.36 -2.80 38.49
CA GLU A 443 -34.78 -3.75 37.45
C GLU A 443 -34.69 -3.14 36.04
N GLY A 444 -35.02 -1.85 35.91
CA GLY A 444 -34.89 -1.11 34.65
C GLY A 444 -33.43 -0.92 34.24
N ALA A 445 -32.54 -0.62 35.19
CA ALA A 445 -31.11 -0.48 34.93
C ALA A 445 -30.48 -1.82 34.48
N GLU A 446 -30.83 -2.93 35.14
CA GLU A 446 -30.38 -4.27 34.76
C GLU A 446 -30.88 -4.68 33.37
N GLU A 447 -32.14 -4.37 33.05
CA GLU A 447 -32.73 -4.61 31.74
C GLU A 447 -32.02 -3.86 30.62
N LEU A 448 -31.75 -2.56 30.80
CA LEU A 448 -30.99 -1.76 29.82
C LEU A 448 -29.56 -2.27 29.67
N ALA A 449 -28.89 -2.64 30.76
CA ALA A 449 -27.54 -3.20 30.72
C ALA A 449 -27.49 -4.55 30.00
N ALA A 450 -28.48 -5.42 30.20
CA ALA A 450 -28.59 -6.69 29.50
C ALA A 450 -28.84 -6.50 28.00
N PHE A 451 -29.70 -5.54 27.64
CA PHE A 451 -29.98 -5.20 26.24
C PHE A 451 -28.74 -4.63 25.54
N HIS A 452 -28.04 -3.69 26.20
CA HIS A 452 -26.76 -3.13 25.73
C HIS A 452 -25.71 -4.22 25.49
N LYS A 453 -25.57 -5.17 26.43
CA LYS A 453 -24.63 -6.29 26.30
C LYS A 453 -24.89 -7.11 25.04
N ARG A 454 -26.15 -7.43 24.73
CA ARG A 454 -26.50 -8.18 23.50
C ARG A 454 -26.22 -7.39 22.23
N THR A 455 -26.45 -6.08 22.24
CA THR A 455 -26.07 -5.19 21.14
C THR A 455 -24.55 -5.21 20.91
N MET A 456 -23.76 -5.14 21.99
CA MET A 456 -22.29 -5.23 21.95
C MET A 456 -21.77 -6.57 21.44
N ASP A 457 -22.38 -7.68 21.88
CA ASP A 457 -22.02 -9.02 21.41
C ASP A 457 -22.32 -9.18 19.92
N SER A 458 -23.44 -8.60 19.45
CA SER A 458 -23.79 -8.57 18.02
C SER A 458 -22.81 -7.74 17.19
N LEU A 459 -22.31 -6.61 17.72
CA LEU A 459 -21.30 -5.78 17.03
C LEU A 459 -20.01 -6.58 16.77
N ARG A 460 -19.58 -7.39 17.74
CA ARG A 460 -18.39 -8.23 17.60
C ARG A 460 -18.58 -9.34 16.57
N ILE A 461 -19.76 -9.95 16.52
CA ILE A 461 -20.10 -10.92 15.47
C ILE A 461 -20.08 -10.23 14.09
N ALA A 462 -20.62 -9.02 13.99
CA ALA A 462 -20.62 -8.24 12.75
C ALA A 462 -19.21 -7.96 12.21
N PHE A 463 -18.22 -7.70 13.08
CA PHE A 463 -16.81 -7.59 12.65
C PHE A 463 -16.27 -8.89 12.05
N GLY A 464 -16.62 -10.04 12.65
CA GLY A 464 -16.27 -11.36 12.11
C GLY A 464 -16.91 -11.60 10.74
N VAL A 465 -18.20 -11.30 10.59
CA VAL A 465 -18.95 -11.41 9.33
C VAL A 465 -18.32 -10.51 8.25
N PHE A 466 -18.01 -9.26 8.60
CA PHE A 466 -17.38 -8.30 7.69
C PHE A 466 -16.02 -8.78 7.16
N MET A 467 -15.22 -9.42 8.01
CA MET A 467 -13.87 -9.85 7.66
C MET A 467 -13.81 -11.19 6.94
N ALA A 468 -14.57 -12.17 7.41
CA ALA A 468 -14.49 -13.54 6.91
C ALA A 468 -15.52 -13.86 5.83
N GLY A 469 -16.62 -13.09 5.74
CA GLY A 469 -17.73 -13.40 4.84
C GLY A 469 -18.40 -14.74 5.15
N ASP A 470 -18.37 -15.19 6.41
CA ASP A 470 -18.95 -16.47 6.82
C ASP A 470 -20.48 -16.38 6.89
N ALA A 471 -21.16 -17.11 5.99
CA ALA A 471 -22.61 -17.19 5.92
C ALA A 471 -23.25 -17.75 7.20
N ASN A 472 -22.56 -18.60 7.96
CA ASN A 472 -23.09 -19.12 9.23
C ASN A 472 -23.13 -18.04 10.31
N GLU A 473 -22.09 -17.23 10.43
CA GLU A 473 -22.05 -16.09 11.35
C GLU A 473 -23.06 -15.00 10.93
N ALA A 474 -23.19 -14.75 9.63
CA ALA A 474 -24.21 -13.84 9.10
C ALA A 474 -25.64 -14.29 9.47
N ARG A 475 -25.91 -15.59 9.39
CA ARG A 475 -27.20 -16.19 9.76
C ARG A 475 -27.47 -16.08 11.26
N LYS A 476 -26.46 -16.35 12.11
CA LYS A 476 -26.55 -16.15 13.56
C LYS A 476 -26.92 -14.70 13.90
N LEU A 477 -26.32 -13.74 13.20
CA LEU A 477 -26.59 -12.32 13.42
C LEU A 477 -28.04 -11.93 13.09
N LEU A 478 -28.63 -12.49 12.04
CA LEU A 478 -30.06 -12.25 11.71
C LEU A 478 -31.04 -12.99 12.64
N VAL A 479 -30.67 -14.18 13.12
CA VAL A 479 -31.45 -14.86 14.17
C VAL A 479 -31.46 -14.00 15.44
N GLU A 480 -30.30 -13.45 15.81
CA GLU A 480 -30.19 -12.59 16.99
C GLU A 480 -30.97 -11.27 16.83
N LYS A 481 -31.07 -10.72 15.61
CA LYS A 481 -31.97 -9.59 15.31
C LYS A 481 -33.42 -9.86 15.70
N THR A 482 -33.90 -11.05 15.39
CA THR A 482 -35.27 -11.45 15.72
C THR A 482 -35.43 -11.65 17.23
N ALA A 483 -34.46 -12.30 17.88
CA ALA A 483 -34.49 -12.54 19.31
C ALA A 483 -34.40 -11.24 20.15
N LEU A 484 -33.56 -10.29 19.72
CA LEU A 484 -33.40 -8.99 20.39
C LEU A 484 -34.67 -8.14 20.28
N ARG A 485 -35.37 -8.17 19.13
CA ARG A 485 -36.69 -7.53 18.97
C ARG A 485 -37.74 -8.08 19.94
N ASN A 486 -37.81 -9.39 20.12
CA ASN A 486 -38.73 -9.99 21.10
C ASN A 486 -38.37 -9.61 22.54
N THR A 487 -37.08 -9.44 22.81
CA THR A 487 -36.57 -9.03 24.12
C THR A 487 -36.92 -7.57 24.42
N GLU A 488 -36.90 -6.71 23.41
CA GLU A 488 -37.36 -5.32 23.51
C GLU A 488 -38.85 -5.26 23.87
N LEU A 489 -39.71 -5.99 23.15
CA LEU A 489 -41.15 -6.01 23.43
C LEU A 489 -41.43 -6.45 24.87
N ALA A 490 -40.79 -7.52 25.32
CA ALA A 490 -40.92 -7.99 26.70
C ALA A 490 -40.37 -6.97 27.73
N ALA A 491 -39.34 -6.20 27.38
CA ALA A 491 -38.81 -5.13 28.23
C ALA A 491 -39.79 -3.95 28.36
N VAL A 492 -40.44 -3.59 27.25
CA VAL A 492 -41.50 -2.57 27.25
C VAL A 492 -42.68 -3.01 28.11
N GLU A 493 -43.12 -4.27 28.01
CA GLU A 493 -44.21 -4.80 28.83
C GLU A 493 -43.88 -4.75 30.33
N ARG A 494 -42.71 -5.24 30.74
CA ARG A 494 -42.24 -5.16 32.14
C ARG A 494 -42.13 -3.73 32.64
N HIS A 495 -41.71 -2.80 31.78
CA HIS A 495 -41.67 -1.38 32.13
C HIS A 495 -43.07 -0.81 32.39
N LEU A 496 -44.06 -1.17 31.57
CA LEU A 496 -45.45 -0.74 31.76
C LEU A 496 -46.08 -1.35 33.00
N GLU A 497 -45.72 -2.58 33.38
CA GLU A 497 -46.15 -3.18 34.65
C GLU A 497 -45.62 -2.38 35.84
N ARG A 498 -44.32 -2.06 35.87
CA ARG A 498 -43.72 -1.20 36.91
C ARG A 498 -44.36 0.18 36.97
N LEU A 499 -44.76 0.72 35.82
CA LEU A 499 -45.47 2.00 35.74
C LEU A 499 -46.88 1.90 36.36
N ARG A 500 -47.61 0.80 36.13
CA ARG A 500 -48.93 0.54 36.73
C ARG A 500 -48.85 0.33 38.25
N GLU A 501 -47.75 -0.21 38.75
CA GLU A 501 -47.46 -0.33 40.18
C GLU A 501 -47.22 1.04 40.87
N GLY A 502 -47.06 2.11 40.09
CA GLY A 502 -46.86 3.46 40.64
C GLY A 502 -45.45 3.73 41.15
N ARG A 503 -44.42 3.00 40.68
CA ARG A 503 -43.03 3.20 41.11
C ARG A 503 -42.53 4.60 40.71
N PRO A 504 -42.13 5.46 41.67
CA PRO A 504 -41.75 6.85 41.39
C PRO A 504 -40.61 6.96 40.37
N GLU A 505 -39.56 6.13 40.53
CA GLU A 505 -38.39 6.13 39.64
C GLU A 505 -38.80 5.78 38.20
N THR A 506 -39.70 4.82 38.03
CA THR A 506 -40.21 4.38 36.73
C THR A 506 -41.07 5.46 36.08
N ILE A 507 -41.90 6.18 36.85
CA ILE A 507 -42.72 7.29 36.33
C ILE A 507 -41.81 8.41 35.80
N GLU A 508 -40.79 8.80 36.57
CA GLU A 508 -39.88 9.88 36.21
C GLU A 508 -39.02 9.55 34.98
N THR A 509 -38.61 8.28 34.81
CA THR A 509 -37.74 7.86 33.70
C THR A 509 -38.45 7.22 32.52
N THR A 510 -39.79 7.16 32.49
CA THR A 510 -40.52 6.38 31.47
C THR A 510 -40.12 6.72 30.04
N SER A 511 -40.09 8.01 29.68
CA SER A 511 -39.67 8.42 28.33
C SER A 511 -38.21 8.02 28.04
N LEU A 512 -37.30 8.27 28.99
CA LEU A 512 -35.89 7.91 28.83
C LEU A 512 -35.69 6.41 28.64
N HIS A 513 -36.32 5.57 29.46
CA HIS A 513 -36.14 4.12 29.42
C HIS A 513 -36.53 3.54 28.06
N LEU A 514 -37.70 3.95 27.56
CA LEU A 514 -38.23 3.50 26.28
C LEU A 514 -37.40 4.04 25.10
N ASP A 515 -36.95 5.30 25.16
CA ASP A 515 -36.11 5.89 24.12
C ASP A 515 -34.74 5.19 24.02
N VAL A 516 -34.14 4.81 25.15
CA VAL A 516 -32.87 4.06 25.18
C VAL A 516 -33.03 2.67 24.56
N LEU A 517 -34.09 1.93 24.91
CA LEU A 517 -34.37 0.62 24.30
C LEU A 517 -34.54 0.74 22.77
N ARG A 518 -35.32 1.72 22.32
CA ARG A 518 -35.53 1.99 20.89
C ARG A 518 -34.23 2.28 20.17
N ASP A 519 -33.35 3.10 20.74
CA ASP A 519 -32.11 3.49 20.10
C ASP A 519 -31.08 2.34 20.10
N LEU A 520 -31.00 1.53 21.15
CA LEU A 520 -30.19 0.31 21.15
C LEU A 520 -30.67 -0.71 20.09
N ARG A 521 -31.99 -0.81 19.87
CA ARG A 521 -32.57 -1.64 18.79
C ARG A 521 -32.26 -1.09 17.39
N ARG A 522 -32.28 0.23 17.22
CA ARG A 522 -31.88 0.88 15.95
C ARG A 522 -30.41 0.63 15.65
N ILE A 523 -29.53 0.81 16.64
CA ILE A 523 -28.10 0.46 16.54
C ILE A 523 -27.94 -1.01 16.14
N HIS A 524 -28.65 -1.93 16.80
CA HIS A 524 -28.62 -3.34 16.45
C HIS A 524 -29.02 -3.62 15.00
N SER A 525 -30.02 -2.89 14.49
CA SER A 525 -30.45 -3.04 13.09
C SER A 525 -29.36 -2.62 12.08
N HIS A 526 -28.59 -1.57 12.38
CA HIS A 526 -27.42 -1.16 11.58
C HIS A 526 -26.29 -2.19 11.67
N ILE A 527 -26.04 -2.76 12.85
CA ILE A 527 -25.06 -3.85 13.04
C ILE A 527 -25.41 -5.05 12.16
N CYS A 528 -26.68 -5.47 12.14
CA CYS A 528 -27.13 -6.62 11.36
C CYS A 528 -27.10 -6.40 9.84
N SER A 529 -26.95 -5.16 9.35
CA SER A 529 -26.99 -4.88 7.91
C SER A 529 -25.86 -5.57 7.14
N VAL A 530 -24.72 -5.81 7.80
CA VAL A 530 -23.53 -6.46 7.23
C VAL A 530 -23.80 -7.92 6.82
N ALA A 531 -24.82 -8.55 7.39
CA ALA A 531 -25.16 -9.93 7.08
C ALA A 531 -25.83 -10.09 5.71
N TYR A 532 -26.56 -9.07 5.22
CA TYR A 532 -27.35 -9.19 4.00
C TYR A 532 -26.48 -9.44 2.74
N PRO A 533 -25.41 -8.66 2.46
CA PRO A 533 -24.59 -8.89 1.27
C PRO A 533 -23.91 -10.27 1.26
N VAL A 534 -23.53 -10.77 2.44
CA VAL A 534 -22.90 -12.09 2.60
C VAL A 534 -23.86 -13.22 2.26
N LEU A 535 -25.12 -13.12 2.72
CA LEU A 535 -26.15 -14.13 2.44
C LEU A 535 -26.65 -14.08 0.99
N ASP A 536 -26.78 -12.89 0.41
CA ASP A 536 -27.12 -12.73 -1.00
C ASP A 536 -26.07 -13.41 -1.90
N THR A 537 -24.79 -13.28 -1.56
CA THR A 537 -23.69 -13.95 -2.26
C THR A 537 -23.72 -15.47 -2.09
N ALA A 538 -24.16 -15.96 -0.93
CA ALA A 538 -24.34 -17.40 -0.67
C ALA A 538 -25.56 -18.01 -1.38
N GLY A 539 -26.32 -17.23 -2.17
CA GLY A 539 -27.51 -17.69 -2.87
C GLY A 539 -28.74 -17.84 -1.96
N GLU A 540 -28.72 -17.19 -0.80
CA GLU A 540 -29.80 -17.23 0.18
C GLU A 540 -30.40 -15.83 0.40
N PRO A 541 -31.16 -15.29 -0.57
CA PRO A 541 -31.74 -13.96 -0.44
C PRO A 541 -32.71 -13.93 0.75
N TYR A 542 -32.32 -13.24 1.81
CA TYR A 542 -33.18 -13.04 2.97
C TYR A 542 -34.33 -12.11 2.58
N ARG A 543 -35.55 -12.64 2.47
CA ARG A 543 -36.74 -11.80 2.27
C ARG A 543 -36.93 -10.89 3.48
N LYS A 544 -36.68 -9.59 3.30
CA LYS A 544 -37.10 -8.55 4.26
C LYS A 544 -38.58 -8.78 4.60
N SER A 545 -38.86 -9.08 5.86
CA SER A 545 -40.23 -9.06 6.38
C SER A 545 -40.81 -7.65 6.19
N GLU A 546 -42.11 -7.53 5.90
CA GLU A 546 -42.81 -6.23 5.80
C GLU A 546 -42.59 -5.33 7.03
N ALA A 547 -42.24 -5.92 8.18
CA ALA A 547 -41.90 -5.19 9.40
C ALA A 547 -40.52 -4.51 9.38
N ASP A 548 -39.58 -4.96 8.54
CA ASP A 548 -38.24 -4.35 8.38
C ASP A 548 -38.26 -3.13 7.45
N ALA A 549 -39.27 -3.01 6.57
CA ALA A 549 -39.42 -1.89 5.64
C ALA A 549 -39.87 -0.58 6.32
N ALA A 550 -40.54 -0.66 7.48
CA ALA A 550 -41.08 0.48 8.20
C ALA A 550 -40.05 1.27 9.04
N ALA A 551 -38.78 0.83 9.09
CA ALA A 551 -37.73 1.42 9.93
C ALA A 551 -36.79 2.40 9.20
N LEU A 552 -36.99 2.65 7.91
CA LEU A 552 -36.28 3.69 7.15
C LEU A 552 -37.15 4.96 7.14
N PRO A 553 -36.59 6.16 7.38
CA PRO A 553 -37.36 7.38 7.21
C PRO A 553 -37.73 7.53 5.73
N ALA A 554 -39.02 7.59 5.44
CA ALA A 554 -39.53 7.98 4.13
C ALA A 554 -39.14 9.44 3.87
N SER A 555 -38.00 9.67 3.23
CA SER A 555 -37.65 10.98 2.71
C SER A 555 -38.49 11.25 1.46
N GLY A 556 -39.42 12.19 1.56
CA GLY A 556 -39.93 12.96 0.42
C GLY A 556 -41.20 12.43 -0.25
N ALA A 557 -42.37 12.82 0.28
CA ALA A 557 -43.52 13.26 -0.51
C ALA A 557 -44.70 13.63 0.41
N ALA A 558 -44.81 14.90 0.81
CA ALA A 558 -46.07 15.46 1.29
C ALA A 558 -46.08 17.00 1.15
N SER A 559 -46.42 17.49 -0.04
CA SER A 559 -47.18 18.75 -0.16
C SER A 559 -48.02 18.75 -1.44
N ALA A 560 -49.18 18.14 -1.38
CA ALA A 560 -50.29 18.45 -2.28
C ALA A 560 -51.60 18.10 -1.57
N LEU A 561 -52.11 19.05 -0.79
CA LEU A 561 -53.52 19.08 -0.39
C LEU A 561 -54.33 19.70 -1.54
N PRO A 562 -55.54 19.20 -1.80
CA PRO A 562 -56.62 20.05 -2.28
C PRO A 562 -57.83 20.03 -1.34
N ARG A 563 -58.17 21.25 -0.91
CA ARG A 563 -59.44 21.80 -0.38
C ARG A 563 -60.02 21.26 0.92
#